data_AF-A0A7C0U931-F1
#
_entry.id   AF-A0A7C0U931-F1
#
_cell.length_a   1.000
_cell.length_b   1.000
_cell.length_c   1.000
_cell.angle_alpha   90.00
_cell.angle_beta   90.00
_cell.angle_gamma   90.00
#
_symmetry.space_group_name_H-M   'P 1'
#
loop_
_entity.id
_entity.type
_entity.pdbx_description
1 polymer ?
#
loop_
_entity_poly.entity_id
_entity_poly.type
_entity_poly.pdbx_seq_one_letter_code
_entity_poly.pdbx_strand_id
1 'polypeptide(L)' 'RITDLCRGCARCVDICPSHAIELRIAGDQPYKDALARLSAVVNVK' A
#
# COMPACT_ATOMS: atom_id res chain seq x y z
N ARG A 1 -11.61 13.85 -9.72
CA ARG A 1 -11.16 12.60 -10.36
C ARG A 1 -9.64 12.56 -10.22
N ILE A 2 -9.08 11.51 -9.62
CA ILE A 2 -7.63 11.34 -9.56
C ILE A 2 -7.16 11.03 -11.00
N THR A 3 -6.14 11.74 -11.47
CA THR A 3 -5.64 11.62 -12.85
C THR A 3 -4.80 10.34 -13.02
N ASP A 4 -4.56 9.94 -14.27
CA ASP A 4 -3.68 8.82 -14.61
C ASP A 4 -2.21 9.02 -14.17
N LEU A 5 -1.88 10.22 -13.68
CA LEU A 5 -0.57 10.54 -13.10
C LEU A 5 -0.44 10.07 -11.64
N CYS A 6 -1.53 9.66 -10.99
CA CYS A 6 -1.49 9.17 -9.63
C CYS A 6 -0.81 7.80 -9.56
N ARG A 7 0.25 7.72 -8.77
CA ARG A 7 1.04 6.48 -8.58
C ARG A 7 0.63 5.68 -7.35
N GLY A 8 -0.34 6.15 -6.57
CA GLY A 8 -0.69 5.51 -5.29
C GLY A 8 0.42 5.58 -4.24
N CYS A 9 1.28 6.61 -4.25
CA CYS A 9 2.42 6.72 -3.32
C CYS A 9 2.09 7.34 -1.95
N ALA A 10 0.82 7.56 -1.62
CA ALA A 10 0.33 8.13 -0.35
C ALA A 10 0.80 9.54 0.07
N ARG A 11 1.83 10.14 -0.52
CA ARG A 11 2.33 11.49 -0.13
C ARG A 11 1.26 12.59 -0.02
N CYS A 12 0.22 12.55 -0.87
CA CYS A 12 -0.87 13.52 -0.78
C CYS A 12 -1.79 13.30 0.43
N VAL A 13 -1.91 12.06 0.90
CA VAL A 13 -2.63 11.71 2.13
C VAL A 13 -1.87 12.27 3.33
N ASP A 14 -0.55 12.03 3.39
CA ASP A 14 0.29 12.42 4.53
C ASP A 14 0.33 13.94 4.78
N ILE A 15 0.34 14.75 3.71
CA ILE A 15 0.44 16.21 3.85
C ILE A 15 -0.90 16.91 4.07
N CYS A 16 -2.03 16.21 3.94
CA CYS A 16 -3.35 16.85 3.89
C CYS A 16 -3.82 17.27 5.29
N PRO A 17 -3.87 18.57 5.63
CA PRO A 17 -4.17 19.00 7.00
C PRO A 17 -5.59 18.64 7.45
N SER A 18 -6.53 18.65 6.49
CA SER A 18 -7.93 18.32 6.71
C SER A 18 -8.22 16.82 6.61
N HIS A 19 -7.22 15.99 6.29
CA HIS A 19 -7.38 14.54 6.12
C HIS A 19 -8.48 14.18 5.10
N ALA A 20 -8.63 14.98 4.05
CA ALA A 20 -9.71 14.85 3.07
C ALA A 20 -9.51 13.70 2.05
N ILE A 21 -8.35 13.06 2.05
CA ILE A 21 -7.97 12.04 1.06
C ILE A 21 -7.54 10.79 1.80
N GLU A 22 -8.00 9.62 1.34
CA GLU A 22 -7.58 8.32 1.82
C GLU A 22 -7.04 7.47 0.65
N LEU A 23 -6.02 6.65 0.91
CA LEU A 23 -5.53 5.66 -0.04
C LEU A 23 -5.97 4.26 0.44
N ARG A 24 -6.84 3.62 -0.34
CA ARG A 24 -7.28 2.24 -0.09
C ARG A 24 -6.57 1.30 -1.05
N ILE A 25 -5.81 0.35 -0.51
CA ILE A 25 -5.24 -0.76 -1.29
C ILE A 25 -6.26 -1.89 -1.21
N ALA A 26 -7.00 -2.13 -2.30
CA ALA A 26 -7.97 -3.21 -2.36
C ALA A 26 -7.25 -4.54 -2.64
N GLY A 27 -7.30 -5.48 -1.68
CA GLY A 27 -6.88 -6.87 -1.87
C GLY A 27 -5.55 -7.23 -1.21
N ASP A 28 -5.65 -7.86 -0.06
CA ASP A 28 -4.57 -8.37 0.79
C ASP A 28 -4.20 -9.84 0.51
N GLN A 29 -4.73 -10.42 -0.58
CA GLN A 29 -4.43 -11.80 -0.99
C GLN A 29 -3.04 -11.99 -1.61
N PRO A 30 -2.57 -11.17 -2.58
CA PRO A 30 -1.27 -11.38 -3.23
C PRO A 30 -0.09 -11.28 -2.25
N TYR A 31 -0.25 -10.51 -1.17
CA TYR A 31 0.78 -10.34 -0.15
C TYR A 31 0.98 -11.61 0.68
N LYS A 32 -0.06 -12.40 0.95
CA LYS A 32 0.05 -13.61 1.78
C LYS A 32 0.90 -14.68 1.10
N ASP A 33 0.73 -14.87 -0.21
CA ASP A 33 1.52 -15.82 -0.99
C ASP A 33 2.98 -15.37 -1.11
N ALA A 34 3.21 -14.09 -1.36
CA ALA A 34 4.55 -13.52 -1.39
C ALA A 34 5.23 -13.63 -0.02
N LEU A 35 4.50 -13.34 1.06
CA LEU A 35 4.97 -13.44 2.43
C LEU A 35 5.33 -14.88 2.79
N ALA A 36 4.50 -15.86 2.43
CA ALA A 36 4.77 -17.28 2.69
C ALA A 36 6.05 -17.77 1.99
N ARG A 37 6.31 -17.28 0.77
CA ARG A 37 7.54 -17.61 0.03
C ARG A 37 8.77 -16.92 0.63
N LEU A 38 8.62 -15.66 1.03
CA LEU A 38 9.72 -14.88 1.61
C LEU A 38 10.07 -15.37 3.02
N SER A 39 9.09 -15.70 3.86
CA SER A 39 9.31 -16.19 5.22
C SER A 39 10.04 -17.54 5.28
N ALA A 40 10.02 -18.31 4.19
CA ALA A 40 10.80 -19.53 4.06
C ALA A 40 12.31 -19.27 3.90
N VAL A 41 12.71 -18.08 3.46
CA VAL A 41 14.10 -17.72 3.14
C VAL A 41 14.64 -16.56 3.98
N VAL A 42 13.78 -15.78 4.62
CA VAL A 42 14.16 -14.72 5.55
C VAL A 42 13.66 -15.05 6.96
N ASN A 43 14.53 -14.85 7.96
CA ASN A 43 14.17 -15.04 9.34
C ASN A 43 13.39 -13.83 9.86
N VAL A 44 12.09 -13.80 9.56
CA VAL A 44 11.15 -12.85 10.16
C VAL A 44 10.84 -13.38 11.56
N LYS A 45 11.41 -12.75 12.59
CA LYS A 45 11.20 -13.12 14.01
C LYS A 45 9.71 -13.22 14.36
#